data_AF-A0AAP5YDT0-F1
#
_entry.id   AF-A0AAP5YDT0-F1
#
_cell.length_a   1.000
_cell.length_b   1.000
_cell.length_c   1.000
_cell.angle_alpha   90.00
_cell.angle_beta   90.00
_cell.angle_gamma   90.00
#
_symmetry.space_group_name_H-M   'P 1'
#
loop_
_entity.id
_entity.type
_entity.pdbx_description
1 polymer ?
#
loop_
_entity_poly.entity_id
_entity_poly.type
_entity_poly.pdbx_seq_one_letter_code
_entity_poly.pdbx_strand_id
1 'polypeptide(L)'
;MNKRITSMLALSASIFLSSPALSSEKDSAFVPFYFSTDTLGSTVGVAGVAKGVGQPQAALFGMGLYSEKDSYIGFLSAFNYALSPNVLFSTQMYQARFNDSPYYLGDQGDNNSSFESQTITNSDEQKYKFEFKYLLPWGAVKDHGFKGAFLPSRDVRNASPLASGVSSILLTPFYSSRALDVYNDKKEQAYGFTLGFDW
;
A
#
# COMPACT_ATOMS: atom_id res chain seq x y z
N MET A 1 -0.07 -36.84 33.81
CA MET A 1 -0.26 -35.50 34.41
C MET A 1 -0.60 -34.55 33.26
N ASN A 2 -1.89 -34.36 33.00
CA ASN A 2 -2.39 -33.78 31.75
C ASN A 2 -2.50 -32.25 31.88
N LYS A 3 -1.69 -31.49 31.13
CA LYS A 3 -1.87 -30.04 30.99
C LYS A 3 -2.68 -29.77 29.72
N ARG A 4 -3.90 -29.24 29.92
CA ARG A 4 -4.77 -28.73 28.86
C ARG A 4 -4.24 -27.36 28.42
N ILE A 5 -3.96 -27.20 27.13
CA ILE A 5 -3.61 -25.93 26.52
C ILE A 5 -4.92 -25.27 26.08
N THR A 6 -5.31 -24.20 26.75
CA THR A 6 -6.44 -23.36 26.36
C THR A 6 -5.97 -22.36 25.30
N SER A 7 -6.44 -22.53 24.07
CA SER A 7 -6.32 -21.54 22.99
C SER A 7 -7.24 -20.36 23.32
N MET A 8 -6.67 -19.19 23.62
CA MET A 8 -7.46 -17.96 23.75
C MET A 8 -7.61 -17.31 22.36
N LEU A 9 -8.85 -17.26 21.88
CA LEU A 9 -9.26 -16.54 20.69
C LEU A 9 -9.34 -15.04 21.04
N ALA A 10 -8.48 -14.22 20.44
CA ALA A 10 -8.52 -12.77 20.63
C ALA A 10 -9.74 -12.19 19.89
N LEU A 11 -10.69 -11.64 20.65
CA LEU A 11 -11.87 -10.96 20.14
C LEU A 11 -11.53 -9.46 19.97
N SER A 12 -11.20 -9.04 18.75
CA SER A 12 -10.92 -7.64 18.44
C SER A 12 -12.21 -6.81 18.44
N ALA A 13 -12.50 -6.11 19.53
CA ALA A 13 -13.51 -5.06 19.57
C ALA A 13 -12.95 -3.78 18.93
N SER A 14 -13.27 -3.54 17.66
CA SER A 14 -12.93 -2.29 16.98
C SER A 14 -13.92 -1.21 17.41
N ILE A 15 -13.52 -0.32 18.33
CA ILE A 15 -14.32 0.85 18.68
C ILE A 15 -14.03 1.93 17.63
N PHE A 16 -14.90 2.01 16.61
CA PHE A 16 -14.90 3.12 15.67
C PHE A 16 -15.49 4.36 16.34
N LEU A 17 -14.63 5.22 16.91
CA LEU A 17 -15.00 6.59 17.24
C LEU A 17 -15.00 7.41 15.94
N SER A 18 -16.07 7.25 15.15
CA SER A 18 -16.29 8.08 13.96
C SER A 18 -16.72 9.48 14.40
N SER A 19 -15.78 10.42 14.49
CA SER A 19 -16.13 11.84 14.44
C SER A 19 -16.75 12.13 13.06
N PRO A 20 -17.87 12.86 12.96
CA PRO A 20 -18.39 13.28 11.67
C PRO A 20 -17.38 14.25 11.05
N ALA A 21 -16.57 13.76 10.12
CA ALA A 21 -15.71 14.60 9.31
C ALA A 21 -16.62 15.52 8.48
N LEU A 22 -16.53 16.82 8.75
CA LEU A 22 -17.20 17.88 8.02
C LEU A 22 -16.59 17.96 6.60
N SER A 23 -16.99 17.07 5.70
CA SER A 23 -16.47 17.01 4.32
C SER A 23 -17.23 18.00 3.44
N SER A 24 -16.62 19.17 3.21
CA SER A 24 -17.02 20.14 2.18
C SER A 24 -16.29 19.82 0.88
N GLU A 25 -17.02 19.28 -0.11
CA GLU A 25 -16.77 19.09 -1.57
C GLU A 25 -15.36 18.67 -2.08
N LYS A 26 -14.41 18.46 -1.19
CA LYS A 26 -13.04 18.00 -1.43
C LYS A 26 -12.84 16.76 -0.59
N ASP A 27 -13.42 15.65 -1.08
CA ASP A 27 -13.38 14.30 -0.52
C ASP A 27 -12.03 14.00 0.16
N SER A 28 -11.98 14.28 1.45
CA SER A 28 -10.83 14.06 2.31
C SER A 28 -11.36 13.42 3.57
N ALA A 29 -10.67 12.40 4.04
CA ALA A 29 -11.06 11.67 5.23
C ALA A 29 -9.85 11.46 6.10
N PHE A 30 -10.08 11.47 7.40
CA PHE A 30 -9.05 11.25 8.42
C PHE A 30 -9.66 10.35 9.49
N VAL A 31 -8.97 9.25 9.78
CA VAL A 31 -9.50 8.18 10.62
C VAL A 31 -8.42 7.74 11.60
N PRO A 32 -8.57 8.05 12.91
CA PRO A 32 -7.81 7.36 13.93
C PRO A 32 -8.33 5.92 14.08
N PHE A 33 -7.44 5.00 14.39
CA PHE A 33 -7.80 3.60 14.63
C PHE A 33 -6.96 3.00 15.75
N TYR A 34 -7.49 1.97 16.37
CA TYR A 34 -6.84 1.18 17.40
C TYR A 34 -7.10 -0.30 17.14
N PHE A 35 -6.09 -1.13 17.33
CA PHE A 35 -6.21 -2.58 17.26
C PHE A 35 -5.15 -3.25 18.15
N SER A 36 -5.29 -4.56 18.35
CA SER A 36 -4.28 -5.36 19.04
C SER A 36 -4.05 -6.68 18.30
N THR A 37 -2.80 -7.10 18.19
CA THR A 37 -2.37 -8.33 17.52
C THR A 37 -1.22 -8.98 18.29
N ASP A 38 -0.99 -10.27 18.05
CA ASP A 38 0.14 -10.98 18.68
C ASP A 38 1.50 -10.44 18.24
N THR A 39 1.60 -9.94 17.00
CA THR A 39 2.85 -9.44 16.44
C THR A 39 3.16 -8.02 16.90
N LEU A 40 2.19 -7.09 16.85
CA LEU A 40 2.41 -5.67 17.19
C LEU A 40 2.03 -5.32 18.64
N GLY A 41 1.21 -6.12 19.31
CA GLY A 41 0.58 -5.73 20.58
C GLY A 41 -0.49 -4.65 20.40
N SER A 42 -0.79 -3.94 21.48
CA SER A 42 -1.72 -2.80 21.45
C SER A 42 -1.16 -1.69 20.55
N THR A 43 -1.93 -1.30 19.54
CA THR A 43 -1.47 -0.40 18.48
C THR A 43 -2.46 0.73 18.25
N VAL A 44 -1.94 1.95 18.20
CA VAL A 44 -2.70 3.13 17.79
C VAL A 44 -2.17 3.63 16.45
N GLY A 45 -3.06 4.11 15.61
CA GLY A 45 -2.67 4.64 14.32
C GLY A 45 -3.67 5.64 13.77
N VAL A 46 -3.25 6.23 12.67
CA VAL A 46 -4.00 7.28 12.00
C VAL A 46 -3.78 7.16 10.50
N ALA A 47 -4.87 7.29 9.73
CA ALA A 47 -4.84 7.32 8.29
C ALA A 47 -5.56 8.56 7.75
N GLY A 48 -5.10 9.06 6.62
CA GLY A 48 -5.68 10.20 5.94
C GLY A 48 -5.62 10.04 4.43
N VAL A 49 -6.67 10.51 3.76
CA VAL A 49 -6.74 10.64 2.30
C VAL A 49 -7.21 12.04 1.94
N ALA A 50 -6.64 12.60 0.88
CA ALA A 50 -7.08 13.86 0.31
C ALA A 50 -7.10 13.75 -1.22
N LYS A 51 -8.27 13.96 -1.82
CA LYS A 51 -8.42 14.05 -3.29
C LYS A 51 -8.21 15.48 -3.77
N GLY A 52 -7.82 15.65 -5.03
CA GLY A 52 -7.68 16.95 -5.66
C GLY A 52 -6.50 17.78 -5.14
N VAL A 53 -5.43 17.14 -4.66
CA VAL A 53 -4.27 17.85 -4.10
C VAL A 53 -3.38 18.36 -5.23
N GLY A 54 -3.45 19.65 -5.52
CA GLY A 54 -2.69 20.32 -6.58
C GLY A 54 -3.27 20.10 -7.98
N GLN A 55 -3.79 18.90 -8.29
CA GLN A 55 -4.47 18.59 -9.54
C GLN A 55 -5.81 17.88 -9.27
N PRO A 56 -6.88 18.13 -10.06
CA PRO A 56 -8.21 17.57 -9.79
C PRO A 56 -8.27 16.04 -9.72
N GLN A 57 -7.45 15.35 -10.52
CA GLN A 57 -7.39 13.89 -10.58
C GLN A 57 -6.37 13.27 -9.61
N ALA A 58 -5.55 14.10 -8.94
CA ALA A 58 -4.51 13.62 -8.04
C ALA A 58 -5.07 13.31 -6.65
N ALA A 59 -4.48 12.34 -5.96
CA ALA A 59 -4.83 12.01 -4.59
C ALA A 59 -3.58 11.75 -3.76
N LEU A 60 -3.62 12.14 -2.49
CA LEU A 60 -2.62 11.77 -1.50
C LEU A 60 -3.27 10.87 -0.45
N PHE A 61 -2.55 9.83 -0.05
CA PHE A 61 -2.92 9.00 1.10
C PHE A 61 -1.70 8.76 1.96
N GLY A 62 -1.88 8.81 3.27
CA GLY A 62 -0.84 8.47 4.22
C GLY A 62 -1.42 7.85 5.48
N MET A 63 -0.63 7.00 6.12
CA MET A 63 -0.93 6.46 7.43
C MET A 63 0.34 6.27 8.26
N GLY A 64 0.16 6.33 9.57
CA GLY A 64 1.19 6.04 10.55
C GLY A 64 0.59 5.29 11.73
N LEU A 65 1.35 4.36 12.29
CA LEU A 65 0.98 3.68 13.53
C LEU A 65 2.19 3.42 14.40
N TYR A 66 1.94 3.28 15.69
CA TYR A 66 2.91 2.96 16.72
C TYR A 66 2.28 1.96 17.69
N SER A 67 3.06 0.99 18.14
CA SER A 67 2.58 -0.07 19.02
C SER A 67 3.33 -0.13 20.34
N GLU A 68 2.73 -0.83 21.30
CA GLU A 68 3.29 -1.09 22.63
C GLU A 68 4.63 -1.83 22.58
N LYS A 69 4.90 -2.59 21.52
CA LYS A 69 6.19 -3.25 21.29
C LYS A 69 7.23 -2.34 20.62
N ASP A 70 7.07 -1.02 20.70
CA ASP A 70 7.92 -0.04 20.01
C ASP A 70 8.03 -0.25 18.49
N SER A 71 7.04 -0.93 17.88
CA SER A 71 6.98 -1.15 16.44
C SER A 71 6.23 0.01 15.79
N TYR A 72 6.65 0.40 14.58
CA TYR A 72 6.02 1.48 13.85
C TYR A 72 5.90 1.16 12.37
N ILE A 73 4.86 1.70 11.73
CA ILE A 73 4.67 1.61 10.30
C ILE A 73 4.29 2.99 9.79
N GLY A 74 4.98 3.44 8.75
CA GLY A 74 4.66 4.62 7.96
C GLY A 74 4.38 4.23 6.52
N PHE A 75 3.30 4.78 5.97
CA PHE A 75 2.97 4.63 4.56
C PHE A 75 2.55 5.97 3.98
N LEU A 76 3.07 6.31 2.81
CA LEU A 76 2.73 7.51 2.07
C LEU A 76 2.57 7.17 0.59
N SER A 77 1.55 7.73 -0.03
CA SER A 77 1.29 7.55 -1.45
C SER A 77 0.74 8.81 -2.09
N ALA A 78 1.12 9.00 -3.34
CA ALA A 78 0.66 10.07 -4.21
C ALA A 78 0.24 9.44 -5.53
N PHE A 79 -0.95 9.73 -6.02
CA PHE A 79 -1.54 9.09 -7.18
C PHE A 79 -1.89 10.08 -8.27
N ASN A 80 -1.68 9.67 -9.53
CA ASN A 80 -2.21 10.31 -10.74
C ASN A 80 -1.81 11.77 -10.97
N TYR A 81 -0.60 12.15 -10.55
CA TYR A 81 -0.05 13.47 -10.88
C TYR A 81 0.33 13.51 -12.37
N ALA A 82 -0.30 14.40 -13.15
CA ALA A 82 0.08 14.61 -14.53
C ALA A 82 1.41 15.36 -14.59
N LEU A 83 2.43 14.70 -15.14
CA LEU A 83 3.73 15.32 -15.47
C LEU A 83 3.69 15.95 -16.87
N SER A 84 2.87 15.37 -17.75
CA SER A 84 2.58 15.88 -19.09
C SER A 84 1.16 15.47 -19.49
N PRO A 85 0.63 15.95 -20.64
CA PRO A 85 -0.73 15.59 -21.08
C PRO A 85 -0.99 14.09 -21.25
N ASN A 86 0.05 13.28 -21.38
CA ASN A 86 -0.03 11.83 -21.60
C ASN A 86 0.76 11.02 -20.57
N VAL A 87 1.40 11.64 -19.58
CA VAL A 87 2.17 10.93 -18.55
C VAL A 87 1.60 11.24 -17.17
N LEU A 88 1.14 10.18 -16.51
CA LEU A 88 0.74 10.22 -15.10
C LEU A 88 1.85 9.60 -14.24
N PHE A 89 2.04 10.17 -13.07
CA PHE A 89 2.98 9.73 -12.07
C PHE A 89 2.27 9.37 -10.78
N SER A 90 2.64 8.24 -10.21
CA SER A 90 2.23 7.82 -8.88
C SER A 90 3.44 7.30 -8.10
N THR A 91 3.41 7.43 -6.78
CA THR A 91 4.44 6.88 -5.90
C THR A 91 3.83 6.29 -4.65
N GLN A 92 4.46 5.25 -4.13
CA GLN A 92 4.13 4.61 -2.87
C GLN A 92 5.42 4.38 -2.08
N MET A 93 5.42 4.79 -0.82
CA MET A 93 6.54 4.69 0.09
C MET A 93 6.05 4.04 1.38
N TYR A 94 6.77 3.01 1.80
CA TYR A 94 6.49 2.23 2.99
C TYR A 94 7.78 2.12 3.79
N GLN A 95 7.67 2.33 5.10
CA GLN A 95 8.72 2.08 6.05
C GLN A 95 8.11 1.45 7.31
N ALA A 96 8.75 0.44 7.86
CA ALA A 96 8.32 -0.17 9.10
C ALA A 96 9.49 -0.67 9.93
N ARG A 97 9.32 -0.62 11.25
CA ARG A 97 10.11 -1.39 12.22
C ARG A 97 9.15 -2.33 12.93
N PHE A 98 9.45 -3.61 12.90
CA PHE A 98 8.76 -4.63 13.69
C PHE A 98 9.72 -5.12 14.76
N ASN A 99 9.35 -5.01 16.03
CA ASN A 99 10.12 -5.59 17.12
C ASN A 99 9.44 -6.84 17.66
N ASP A 100 10.24 -7.79 18.13
CA ASP A 100 9.79 -9.05 18.72
C ASP A 100 8.75 -9.77 17.85
N SER A 101 8.96 -9.76 16.53
CA SER A 101 8.06 -10.35 15.56
C SER A 101 8.52 -11.77 15.21
N PRO A 102 7.59 -12.73 15.11
CA PRO A 102 7.92 -14.07 14.66
C PRO A 102 8.21 -14.11 13.16
N TYR A 103 9.33 -14.71 12.78
CA TYR A 103 9.70 -15.01 11.41
C TYR A 103 9.98 -16.50 11.24
N TYR A 104 9.54 -17.06 10.11
CA TYR A 104 9.87 -18.41 9.69
C TYR A 104 10.98 -18.32 8.64
N LEU A 105 12.21 -18.60 9.03
CA LEU A 105 13.42 -18.39 8.23
C LEU A 105 14.07 -19.72 7.84
N GLY A 106 14.45 -19.87 6.57
CA GLY A 106 15.08 -21.10 6.06
C GLY A 106 14.18 -22.31 6.28
N ASP A 107 14.74 -23.39 6.83
CA ASP A 107 14.07 -24.67 7.10
C ASP A 107 12.82 -24.54 8.03
N GLN A 108 12.69 -23.43 8.77
CA GLN A 108 11.50 -23.12 9.55
C GLN A 108 10.26 -22.87 8.69
N GLY A 109 10.44 -22.51 7.40
CA GLY A 109 9.38 -22.30 6.43
C GLY A 109 9.02 -23.54 5.60
N ASP A 110 9.67 -24.69 5.84
CA ASP A 110 9.45 -25.91 5.06
C ASP A 110 8.15 -26.64 5.42
N ASN A 111 7.66 -27.49 4.52
CA ASN A 111 6.43 -28.29 4.71
C ASN A 111 6.48 -29.27 5.90
N ASN A 112 7.65 -29.51 6.48
CA ASN A 112 7.86 -30.39 7.63
C ASN A 112 8.11 -29.62 8.94
N SER A 113 8.06 -28.28 8.92
CA SER A 113 8.23 -27.48 10.13
C SER A 113 6.95 -27.47 10.98
N SER A 114 7.09 -27.05 12.24
CA SER A 114 5.95 -26.80 13.12
C SER A 114 5.74 -25.29 13.31
N PHE A 115 4.54 -24.90 13.72
CA PHE A 115 4.21 -23.50 13.99
C PHE A 115 5.11 -22.89 15.08
N GLU A 116 5.58 -23.69 16.03
CA GLU A 116 6.47 -23.25 17.10
C GLU A 116 7.90 -23.00 16.61
N SER A 117 8.24 -23.45 15.40
CA SER A 117 9.56 -23.28 14.77
C SER A 117 9.70 -21.87 14.18
N GLN A 118 9.67 -20.85 15.06
CA GLN A 118 9.77 -19.45 14.67
C GLN A 118 10.97 -18.78 15.35
N THR A 119 11.56 -17.84 14.63
CA THR A 119 12.62 -16.98 15.14
C THR A 119 12.01 -15.64 15.51
N ILE A 120 12.07 -15.27 16.79
CA ILE A 120 11.67 -13.94 17.25
C ILE A 120 12.85 -12.98 17.01
N THR A 121 12.62 -11.95 16.20
CA THR A 121 13.65 -10.95 15.91
C THR A 121 13.01 -9.62 15.52
N ASN A 122 13.83 -8.58 15.45
CA ASN A 122 13.40 -7.29 14.96
C ASN A 122 13.68 -7.18 13.46
N SER A 123 12.93 -6.33 12.78
CA SER A 123 13.00 -6.11 11.35
C SER A 123 12.84 -4.65 10.99
N ASP A 124 13.71 -4.16 10.12
CA ASP A 124 13.54 -2.89 9.41
C ASP A 124 13.16 -3.16 7.95
N GLU A 125 11.99 -2.68 7.55
CA GLU A 125 11.47 -2.83 6.20
C GLU A 125 11.29 -1.48 5.51
N GLN A 126 11.63 -1.44 4.22
CA GLN A 126 11.43 -0.28 3.36
C GLN A 126 10.98 -0.73 1.98
N LYS A 127 9.95 -0.09 1.42
CA LYS A 127 9.51 -0.33 0.04
C LYS A 127 9.19 0.99 -0.63
N TYR A 128 9.77 1.22 -1.80
CA TYR A 128 9.51 2.38 -2.63
C TYR A 128 9.10 1.92 -4.01
N LYS A 129 8.02 2.50 -4.53
CA LYS A 129 7.53 2.25 -5.89
C LYS A 129 7.23 3.57 -6.55
N PHE A 130 7.77 3.78 -7.74
CA PHE A 130 7.42 4.91 -8.59
C PHE A 130 6.78 4.36 -9.85
N GLU A 131 5.65 4.90 -10.25
CA GLU A 131 4.88 4.45 -11.41
C GLU A 131 4.77 5.60 -12.40
N PHE A 132 5.19 5.34 -13.63
CA PHE A 132 5.03 6.21 -14.77
C PHE A 132 4.07 5.54 -15.75
N LYS A 133 2.91 6.15 -15.96
CA LYS A 133 1.86 5.65 -16.83
C LYS A 133 1.74 6.55 -18.04
N TYR A 134 2.15 6.05 -19.20
CA TYR A 134 2.00 6.72 -20.48
C TYR A 134 0.68 6.33 -21.13
N LEU A 135 -0.21 7.30 -21.31
CA LEU A 135 -1.50 7.15 -21.95
C LEU A 135 -1.35 7.25 -23.47
N LEU A 136 -1.71 6.18 -24.17
CA LEU A 136 -1.57 6.10 -25.62
C LEU A 136 -2.55 7.08 -26.30
N PRO A 137 -2.12 7.85 -27.31
CA PRO A 137 -2.88 8.96 -27.88
C PRO A 137 -3.95 8.51 -28.89
N TRP A 138 -4.78 7.54 -28.49
CA TRP A 138 -5.94 7.05 -29.25
C TRP A 138 -7.16 6.90 -28.34
N GLY A 139 -8.30 6.52 -28.92
CA GLY A 139 -9.56 6.41 -28.18
C GLY A 139 -9.89 7.70 -27.42
N ALA A 140 -10.36 7.57 -26.17
CA ALA A 140 -10.76 8.73 -25.37
C ALA A 140 -9.60 9.66 -25.00
N VAL A 141 -8.36 9.16 -25.03
CA VAL A 141 -7.16 9.98 -24.72
C VAL A 141 -6.86 10.93 -25.88
N LYS A 142 -7.18 10.57 -27.12
CA LYS A 142 -7.03 11.45 -28.28
C LYS A 142 -7.90 12.70 -28.16
N ASP A 143 -9.15 12.52 -27.73
CA ASP A 143 -10.15 13.59 -27.71
C ASP A 143 -10.10 14.43 -26.42
N HIS A 144 -9.70 13.81 -25.31
CA HIS A 144 -9.77 14.42 -23.98
C HIS A 144 -8.44 14.45 -23.21
N GLY A 145 -7.33 14.02 -23.82
CA GLY A 145 -6.03 13.89 -23.15
C GLY A 145 -6.10 12.96 -21.93
N PHE A 146 -5.34 13.25 -20.87
CA PHE A 146 -5.42 12.48 -19.62
C PHE A 146 -6.82 12.47 -18.98
N LYS A 147 -7.66 13.49 -19.21
CA LYS A 147 -9.04 13.49 -18.69
C LYS A 147 -9.86 12.34 -19.28
N GLY A 148 -9.52 11.88 -20.49
CA GLY A 148 -10.11 10.68 -21.12
C GLY A 148 -9.95 9.40 -20.30
N ALA A 149 -8.93 9.34 -19.42
CA ALA A 149 -8.72 8.22 -18.49
C ALA A 149 -9.61 8.31 -17.24
N PHE A 150 -10.20 9.46 -16.95
CA PHE A 150 -10.99 9.73 -15.74
C PHE A 150 -12.44 10.12 -16.07
N LEU A 151 -12.92 9.86 -17.28
CA LEU A 151 -14.30 10.16 -17.67
C LEU A 151 -15.26 9.26 -16.89
N PRO A 152 -16.22 9.85 -16.13
CA PRO A 152 -17.18 9.07 -15.33
C PRO A 152 -18.18 8.29 -16.19
N SER A 153 -18.49 8.80 -17.39
CA SER A 153 -19.29 8.10 -18.40
C SER A 153 -18.61 8.20 -19.75
N ARG A 154 -18.68 7.12 -20.55
CA ARG A 154 -18.09 7.05 -21.88
C ARG A 154 -19.20 6.71 -22.88
N ASP A 155 -19.26 7.48 -23.96
CA ASP A 155 -20.14 7.18 -25.09
C ASP A 155 -19.50 6.04 -25.91
N VAL A 156 -19.91 4.80 -25.63
CA VAL A 156 -19.38 3.61 -26.30
C VAL A 156 -20.07 3.46 -27.65
N ARG A 157 -19.59 4.21 -28.65
CA ARG A 157 -20.17 4.19 -30.01
C ARG A 157 -19.83 2.94 -30.81
N ASN A 158 -18.74 2.24 -30.48
CA ASN A 158 -18.25 1.03 -31.15
C ASN A 158 -17.53 0.12 -30.14
N ALA A 159 -17.58 -1.20 -30.34
CA ALA A 159 -16.94 -2.20 -29.45
C ALA A 159 -15.40 -2.25 -29.54
N SER A 160 -14.74 -1.28 -30.18
CA SER A 160 -13.29 -1.27 -30.38
C SER A 160 -12.58 -0.42 -29.32
N PRO A 161 -11.60 -0.99 -28.56
CA PRO A 161 -10.78 -0.25 -27.60
C PRO A 161 -10.00 0.92 -28.23
N LEU A 162 -9.68 0.83 -29.52
CA LEU A 162 -8.99 1.91 -30.25
C LEU A 162 -9.88 3.14 -30.48
N ALA A 163 -11.20 2.95 -30.51
CA ALA A 163 -12.17 4.01 -30.77
C ALA A 163 -12.67 4.67 -29.48
N SER A 164 -12.91 3.88 -28.43
CA SER A 164 -13.50 4.40 -27.18
C SER A 164 -12.84 3.87 -25.90
N GLY A 165 -11.68 3.20 -25.97
CA GLY A 165 -10.91 2.68 -24.84
C GLY A 165 -9.80 3.64 -24.36
N VAL A 166 -9.10 3.24 -23.29
CA VAL A 166 -7.87 3.87 -22.79
C VAL A 166 -6.84 2.78 -22.73
N SER A 167 -5.76 2.95 -23.49
CA SER A 167 -4.62 2.04 -23.41
C SER A 167 -3.42 2.77 -22.84
N SER A 168 -2.59 2.07 -22.08
CA SER A 168 -1.43 2.68 -21.43
C SER A 168 -0.26 1.73 -21.27
N ILE A 169 0.93 2.32 -21.21
CA ILE A 169 2.18 1.64 -20.90
C ILE A 169 2.61 2.06 -19.50
N LEU A 170 2.88 1.10 -18.63
CA LEU A 170 3.28 1.33 -17.25
C LEU A 170 4.73 0.93 -17.08
N LEU A 171 5.52 1.85 -16.51
CA LEU A 171 6.87 1.60 -16.04
C LEU A 171 6.91 1.82 -14.53
N THR A 172 7.23 0.78 -13.78
CA THR A 172 7.25 0.83 -12.32
C THR A 172 8.59 0.38 -11.76
N PRO A 173 9.61 1.26 -11.67
CA PRO A 173 10.78 0.99 -10.85
C PRO A 173 10.40 0.83 -9.38
N PHE A 174 11.02 -0.13 -8.72
CA PHE A 174 10.80 -0.42 -7.31
C PHE A 174 12.10 -0.71 -6.58
N TYR A 175 12.07 -0.43 -5.28
CA TYR A 175 13.07 -0.82 -4.30
C TYR A 175 12.34 -1.48 -3.12
N SER A 176 12.87 -2.59 -2.64
CA SER A 176 12.41 -3.26 -1.43
C SER A 176 13.62 -3.67 -0.63
N SER A 177 13.56 -3.49 0.67
CA SER A 177 14.60 -4.00 1.56
C SER A 177 14.06 -4.43 2.90
N ARG A 178 14.73 -5.42 3.47
CA ARG A 178 14.48 -5.94 4.81
C ARG A 178 15.80 -6.24 5.49
N ALA A 179 15.99 -5.78 6.71
CA ALA A 179 17.09 -6.17 7.57
C ALA A 179 16.50 -6.85 8.81
N LEU A 180 17.10 -7.97 9.23
CA LEU A 180 16.70 -8.70 10.42
C LEU A 180 17.88 -8.72 11.40
N ASP A 181 17.64 -8.37 12.66
CA ASP A 181 18.70 -8.30 13.69
C ASP A 181 19.42 -9.65 13.85
N VAL A 182 18.70 -10.78 13.70
CA VAL A 182 19.28 -12.15 13.77
C VAL A 182 20.39 -12.42 12.75
N TYR A 183 20.41 -11.68 11.64
CA TYR A 183 21.45 -11.78 10.62
C TYR A 183 22.48 -10.64 10.71
N ASN A 184 22.65 -10.04 11.90
CA ASN A 184 23.52 -8.87 12.12
C ASN A 184 23.20 -7.73 11.14
N ASP A 185 21.90 -7.45 10.96
CA ASP A 185 21.38 -6.39 10.08
C ASP A 185 21.83 -6.50 8.61
N LYS A 186 22.19 -7.70 8.16
CA LYS A 186 22.42 -7.94 6.74
C LYS A 186 21.12 -7.64 5.99
N LYS A 187 21.18 -6.59 5.18
CA LYS A 187 20.04 -6.05 4.45
C LYS A 187 19.81 -6.88 3.18
N GLU A 188 18.72 -7.64 3.16
CA GLU A 188 18.16 -8.24 1.95
C GLU A 188 17.53 -7.12 1.12
N GLN A 189 17.88 -7.03 -0.17
CA GLN A 189 17.45 -5.94 -1.04
C GLN A 189 17.06 -6.46 -2.41
N ALA A 190 16.01 -5.88 -2.97
CA ALA A 190 15.59 -6.08 -4.34
C ALA A 190 15.34 -4.71 -4.98
N TYR A 191 15.91 -4.52 -6.16
CA TYR A 191 15.63 -3.38 -7.03
C TYR A 191 15.34 -3.91 -8.43
N GLY A 192 14.44 -3.23 -9.13
CA GLY A 192 14.03 -3.65 -10.46
C GLY A 192 12.99 -2.73 -11.02
N PHE A 193 12.40 -3.13 -12.15
CA PHE A 193 11.28 -2.44 -12.75
C PHE A 193 10.28 -3.45 -13.29
N THR A 194 9.01 -3.08 -13.26
CA THR A 194 7.93 -3.80 -13.94
C THR A 194 7.50 -3.01 -15.16
N LEU A 195 7.23 -3.71 -16.26
CA LEU A 195 6.59 -3.15 -17.46
C LEU A 195 5.19 -3.75 -17.60
N GLY A 196 4.19 -2.89 -17.73
CA GLY A 196 2.79 -3.27 -17.91
C GLY A 196 2.20 -2.66 -19.18
N PHE A 197 1.24 -3.36 -19.77
CA PHE A 197 0.47 -2.89 -20.92
C PHE A 197 -1.01 -3.09 -20.59
N ASP A 198 -1.73 -1.98 -20.46
CA ASP A 198 -3.17 -1.98 -20.18
C ASP A 198 -3.90 -1.55 -21.46
N TRP A 199 -4.99 -2.22 -21.84
CA TRP A 199 -5.76 -1.91 -23.06
C TRP A 199 -7.27 -2.01 -22.88
#